data_AF-A0A917I252-F1
#
_entry.id   AF-A0A917I252-F1
#
_cell.length_a   1.000
_cell.length_b   1.000
_cell.length_c   1.000
_cell.angle_alpha   90.00
_cell.angle_beta   90.00
_cell.angle_gamma   90.00
#
_symmetry.space_group_name_H-M   'P 1'
#
loop_
_entity.id
_entity.type
_entity.pdbx_description
1 polymer ?
#
loop_
_entity_poly.entity_id
_entity_poly.type
_entity_poly.pdbx_seq_one_letter_code
_entity_poly.pdbx_strand_id
1 'polypeptide(L)'
;MTKYTLNKDKSDGYGGNITDVKIVNKKSELKKCLNNGWYEVDRFTPIITPIKKWWNNFTTTQKIGILAFIIPLFFSGLKWSIETYLNHEYHSLKKDYKSLNAKYYLLQEKYNDSTTILNEKIETISQQLKTKKASGKK
;
A
#
# COMPACT_ATOMS: atom_id res chain seq x y z
N MET A 1 11.88 4.56 -32.72
CA MET A 1 10.80 5.01 -33.62
C MET A 1 10.14 6.21 -32.96
N THR A 2 10.26 7.41 -33.54
CA THR A 2 9.68 8.63 -32.98
C THR A 2 8.16 8.60 -33.11
N LYS A 3 7.45 8.94 -32.03
CA LYS A 3 6.02 9.19 -32.00
C LYS A 3 5.76 10.70 -32.01
N TYR A 4 4.73 11.10 -32.72
CA TYR A 4 4.28 12.48 -32.87
C TYR A 4 2.83 12.54 -32.42
N THR A 5 2.51 13.43 -31.49
CA THR A 5 1.14 13.76 -31.11
C THR A 5 0.70 14.96 -31.93
N LEU A 6 -0.36 14.77 -32.70
CA LEU A 6 -0.90 15.77 -33.61
C LEU A 6 -2.30 16.17 -33.16
N ASN A 7 -2.56 17.47 -33.23
CA ASN A 7 -3.86 18.03 -32.92
C ASN A 7 -4.49 18.65 -34.17
N LYS A 8 -5.81 18.64 -34.24
CA LYS A 8 -6.58 19.40 -35.22
C LYS A 8 -7.82 19.95 -34.56
N ASP A 9 -7.98 21.26 -34.62
CA ASP A 9 -9.16 21.93 -34.10
C ASP A 9 -10.32 21.78 -35.08
N LYS A 10 -11.48 21.45 -34.52
CA LYS A 10 -12.76 21.41 -35.21
C LYS A 10 -13.74 22.26 -34.44
N SER A 11 -14.61 22.97 -35.16
CA SER A 11 -15.71 23.69 -34.50
C SER A 11 -16.65 22.70 -33.82
N ASP A 12 -17.04 23.02 -32.59
CA ASP A 12 -18.00 22.23 -31.81
C ASP A 12 -19.47 22.53 -32.16
N GLY A 13 -19.72 23.48 -33.07
CA GLY A 13 -21.06 23.90 -33.47
C GLY A 13 -21.75 24.87 -32.50
N TYR A 14 -21.11 25.21 -31.37
CA TYR A 14 -21.62 26.09 -30.31
C TYR A 14 -20.71 27.30 -30.03
N GLY A 15 -19.74 27.56 -30.91
CA GLY A 15 -18.82 28.70 -30.80
C GLY A 15 -17.50 28.39 -30.07
N GLY A 16 -17.26 27.12 -29.72
CA GLY A 16 -15.99 26.62 -29.23
C GLY A 16 -15.26 25.75 -30.26
N ASN A 17 -14.06 25.30 -29.87
CA ASN A 17 -13.25 24.37 -30.66
C ASN A 17 -13.03 23.08 -29.85
N ILE A 18 -13.29 21.94 -30.47
CA ILE A 18 -12.88 20.62 -29.99
C ILE A 18 -11.59 20.24 -30.70
N THR A 19 -10.59 19.84 -29.93
CA THR A 19 -9.31 19.39 -30.46
C THR A 19 -9.31 17.88 -30.63
N ASP A 20 -9.23 17.40 -31.87
CA ASP A 20 -8.97 16.00 -32.16
C ASP A 20 -7.49 15.69 -31.94
N VAL A 21 -7.19 14.57 -31.26
CA VAL A 21 -5.82 14.12 -30.98
C VAL A 21 -5.52 12.86 -31.77
N LYS A 22 -4.35 12.82 -32.43
CA LYS A 22 -3.87 11.66 -33.19
C LYS A 22 -2.39 11.39 -32.93
N ILE A 23 -2.05 10.15 -32.61
CA ILE A 23 -0.65 9.72 -32.42
C ILE A 23 -0.17 9.01 -33.69
N VAL A 24 0.94 9.50 -34.25
CA VAL A 24 1.55 8.96 -35.48
C VAL A 24 2.99 8.56 -35.22
N ASN A 25 3.44 7.45 -35.80
CA ASN A 25 4.81 6.94 -35.64
C ASN A 25 5.59 6.84 -36.97
N LYS A 26 4.93 7.04 -38.12
CA LYS A 26 5.55 7.03 -39.45
C LYS A 26 5.68 8.43 -40.02
N LYS A 27 6.86 8.76 -40.56
CA LYS A 27 7.12 10.05 -41.22
C LYS A 27 6.18 10.34 -42.40
N SER A 28 5.79 9.30 -43.16
CA SER A 28 4.86 9.45 -44.29
C SER A 28 3.45 9.83 -43.84
N GLU A 29 2.97 9.26 -42.74
CA GLU A 29 1.67 9.60 -42.14
C GLU A 29 1.71 10.99 -41.48
N LEU A 30 2.82 11.36 -40.84
CA LEU A 30 3.03 12.70 -40.29
C LEU A 30 2.89 13.76 -41.38
N LYS A 31 3.60 13.60 -42.51
CA LYS A 31 3.55 14.54 -43.63
C LYS A 31 2.14 14.69 -44.21
N LYS A 32 1.38 13.58 -44.30
CA LYS A 32 -0.03 13.62 -44.72
C LYS A 32 -0.91 14.37 -43.72
N CYS A 33 -0.70 14.19 -42.42
CA CYS A 33 -1.49 14.88 -41.40
C CYS A 33 -1.18 16.38 -41.36
N LEU A 34 0.10 16.78 -41.43
CA LEU A 34 0.51 18.19 -41.49
C LEU A 34 -0.09 18.90 -42.71
N ASN A 35 -0.08 18.25 -43.89
CA ASN A 35 -0.71 18.78 -45.09
C ASN A 35 -2.25 18.91 -44.98
N ASN A 36 -2.88 18.14 -44.10
CA ASN A 36 -4.33 18.16 -43.86
C ASN A 36 -4.74 19.11 -42.71
N GLY A 37 -3.87 20.06 -42.36
CA GLY A 37 -4.12 21.09 -41.34
C GLY A 37 -4.04 20.58 -39.90
N TRP A 38 -3.39 19.44 -39.66
CA TRP A 38 -3.01 19.02 -38.30
C TRP A 38 -1.70 19.71 -37.91
N TYR A 39 -1.52 20.03 -36.64
CA TYR A 39 -0.28 20.59 -36.12
C TYR A 39 0.34 19.69 -35.05
N GLU A 40 1.67 19.69 -34.96
CA GLU A 40 2.42 18.89 -34.00
C GLU A 40 2.42 19.56 -32.62
N VAL A 41 2.08 18.79 -31.59
CA VAL A 41 2.02 19.27 -30.20
C VAL A 41 3.12 18.66 -29.36
N ASP A 42 3.43 17.37 -29.58
CA ASP A 42 4.47 16.69 -28.83
C ASP A 42 5.24 15.69 -29.71
N ARG A 43 6.53 15.57 -29.42
CA ARG A 43 7.46 14.70 -30.11
C ARG A 43 8.20 13.82 -29.11
N PHE A 44 7.82 12.56 -29.07
CA PHE A 44 8.45 11.58 -28.22
C PHE A 44 9.36 10.64 -29.02
N THR A 45 10.67 10.73 -28.79
CA THR A 45 11.62 9.73 -29.32
C THR A 45 12.10 8.83 -28.19
N PRO A 46 11.54 7.62 -28.03
CA PRO A 46 12.05 6.70 -27.02
C PRO A 46 13.47 6.30 -27.41
N ILE A 47 14.42 6.54 -26.52
CA ILE A 47 15.77 5.98 -26.60
C ILE A 47 15.66 4.50 -26.22
N ILE A 48 15.30 3.67 -27.20
CA ILE A 48 15.29 2.22 -27.03
C ILE A 48 16.71 1.74 -27.32
N THR A 49 17.62 1.94 -26.39
CA THR A 49 18.92 1.24 -26.44
C THR A 49 18.67 -0.17 -25.93
N PRO A 50 18.83 -1.23 -26.77
CA PRO A 50 18.69 -2.58 -26.26
C PRO A 50 19.74 -2.78 -25.18
N ILE A 51 19.32 -3.14 -23.96
CA ILE A 51 20.21 -3.31 -22.80
C ILE A 51 21.39 -4.23 -23.18
N LYS A 52 21.15 -5.25 -24.01
CA LYS A 52 22.17 -6.13 -24.57
C LYS A 52 23.24 -5.40 -25.40
N LYS A 53 22.84 -4.46 -26.28
CA LYS A 53 23.79 -3.66 -27.07
C LYS A 53 24.53 -2.66 -26.19
N TRP A 54 23.85 -2.03 -25.25
CA TRP A 54 24.46 -1.12 -24.29
C TRP A 54 25.51 -1.84 -23.43
N TRP A 55 25.15 -3.01 -22.88
CA TRP A 55 26.04 -3.82 -22.05
C TRP A 55 27.26 -4.34 -22.81
N ASN A 56 27.09 -4.68 -24.10
CA ASN A 56 28.18 -5.17 -24.94
C ASN A 56 29.22 -4.10 -25.30
N ASN A 57 28.89 -2.81 -25.17
CA ASN A 57 29.82 -1.71 -25.45
C ASN A 57 30.89 -1.52 -24.37
N PHE A 58 30.74 -2.17 -23.20
CA PHE A 58 31.70 -2.05 -22.10
C PHE A 58 32.75 -3.16 -22.14
N THR A 59 33.99 -2.79 -21.78
CA THR A 59 35.08 -3.76 -21.55
C THR A 59 34.81 -4.60 -20.30
N THR A 60 35.49 -5.74 -20.16
CA THR A 60 35.35 -6.63 -18.99
C THR A 60 35.62 -5.89 -17.68
N THR A 61 36.64 -5.03 -17.63
CA THR A 61 36.98 -4.22 -16.45
C THR A 61 35.87 -3.22 -16.10
N GLN A 62 35.29 -2.57 -17.11
CA GLN A 62 34.17 -1.64 -16.90
C GLN A 62 32.91 -2.36 -16.40
N LYS A 63 32.63 -3.56 -16.93
CA LYS A 63 31.52 -4.40 -16.46
C LYS A 63 31.69 -4.81 -15.00
N ILE A 64 32.89 -5.21 -14.61
CA ILE A 64 33.22 -5.55 -13.21
C ILE A 64 33.03 -4.33 -12.32
N GLY A 65 33.49 -3.15 -12.72
CA GLY A 65 33.29 -1.90 -11.97
C GLY A 65 31.80 -1.55 -11.79
N ILE A 66 31.00 -1.67 -12.86
CA ILE A 66 29.55 -1.43 -12.81
C ILE A 66 28.87 -2.42 -11.86
N LEU A 67 29.20 -3.72 -11.97
CA LEU A 67 28.66 -4.75 -11.08
C LEU A 67 29.09 -4.54 -9.62
N ALA A 68 30.34 -4.16 -9.37
CA ALA A 68 30.86 -3.88 -8.04
C ALA A 68 30.15 -2.69 -7.37
N PHE A 69 29.55 -1.79 -8.15
CA PHE A 69 28.73 -0.69 -7.61
C PHE A 69 27.26 -1.10 -7.43
N ILE A 70 26.69 -1.79 -8.42
CA ILE A 70 25.26 -2.17 -8.42
C ILE A 70 24.96 -3.24 -7.38
N ILE A 71 25.83 -4.26 -7.26
CA ILE A 71 25.60 -5.42 -6.39
C ILE A 71 25.47 -4.99 -4.92
N PRO A 72 26.40 -4.21 -4.33
CA PRO A 72 26.27 -3.77 -2.94
C PRO A 72 25.03 -2.91 -2.68
N LEU A 73 24.67 -2.02 -3.62
CA LEU A 73 23.46 -1.19 -3.50
C LEU A 73 22.20 -2.05 -3.50
N PHE A 74 22.13 -3.04 -4.40
CA PHE A 74 21.01 -3.96 -4.47
C PHE A 74 20.86 -4.79 -3.18
N PHE A 75 21.96 -5.37 -2.68
CA PHE A 75 21.93 -6.13 -1.43
C PHE A 75 21.61 -5.27 -0.21
N SER A 76 22.11 -4.02 -0.16
CA SER A 76 21.80 -3.08 0.92
C SER A 76 20.31 -2.71 0.93
N GLY A 77 19.73 -2.45 -0.25
CA GLY A 77 18.29 -2.16 -0.38
C GLY A 77 17.42 -3.35 0.00
N LEU A 78 17.80 -4.57 -0.41
CA LEU A 78 17.11 -5.80 0.00
C LEU A 78 17.18 -6.01 1.51
N LYS A 79 18.37 -5.87 2.11
CA LYS A 79 18.55 -5.99 3.56
C LYS A 79 17.66 -5.01 4.31
N TRP A 80 17.66 -3.74 3.90
CA TRP A 80 16.82 -2.70 4.52
C TRP A 80 15.32 -3.01 4.40
N SER A 81 14.89 -3.52 3.25
CA SER A 81 13.48 -3.89 3.03
C SER A 81 13.06 -5.04 3.95
N ILE A 82 13.92 -6.07 4.09
CA ILE A 82 13.67 -7.21 4.97
C ILE A 82 13.66 -6.77 6.44
N GLU A 83 14.64 -5.97 6.88
CA GLU A 83 14.68 -5.44 8.24
C GLU A 83 13.43 -4.61 8.58
N THR A 84 12.99 -3.77 7.63
CA THR A 84 11.79 -2.94 7.82
C THR A 84 10.53 -3.80 7.92
N TYR A 85 10.40 -4.82 7.08
CA TYR A 85 9.28 -5.77 7.14
C TYR A 85 9.24 -6.50 8.49
N LEU A 86 10.37 -7.06 8.93
CA LEU A 86 10.47 -7.78 10.19
C LEU A 86 10.20 -6.86 11.40
N ASN A 87 10.71 -5.63 11.38
CA ASN A 87 10.42 -4.65 12.43
C ASN A 87 8.93 -4.31 12.49
N HIS A 88 8.27 -4.16 11.34
CA HIS A 88 6.83 -3.92 11.29
C HIS A 88 6.04 -5.09 11.88
N GLU A 89 6.35 -6.33 11.49
CA GLU A 89 5.72 -7.53 12.05
C GLU A 89 5.93 -7.61 13.56
N TYR A 90 7.15 -7.39 14.02
CA TYR A 90 7.47 -7.43 15.45
C TYR A 90 6.70 -6.36 16.24
N HIS A 91 6.60 -5.14 15.72
CA HIS A 91 5.81 -4.07 16.34
C HIS A 91 4.32 -4.39 16.37
N SER A 92 3.78 -4.98 15.30
CA SER A 92 2.39 -5.43 15.25
C SER A 92 2.13 -6.49 16.32
N LEU A 93 2.99 -7.51 16.39
CA LEU A 93 2.87 -8.60 17.35
C LEU A 93 2.95 -8.09 18.80
N LYS A 94 3.84 -7.14 19.08
CA LYS A 94 3.94 -6.49 20.40
C LYS A 94 2.67 -5.71 20.76
N LYS A 95 2.04 -5.05 19.79
CA LYS A 95 0.78 -4.33 19.99
C LYS A 95 -0.38 -5.30 20.27
N ASP A 96 -0.45 -6.41 19.53
CA ASP A 96 -1.47 -7.44 19.72
C ASP A 96 -1.32 -8.12 21.07
N TYR A 97 -0.09 -8.44 21.48
CA TYR A 97 0.19 -8.97 22.81
C TYR A 97 -0.27 -8.03 23.92
N LYS A 98 0.04 -6.72 23.81
CA LYS A 98 -0.39 -5.73 24.80
C LYS A 98 -1.91 -5.61 24.87
N SER A 99 -2.58 -5.65 23.73
CA SER A 99 -4.05 -5.63 23.63
C SER A 99 -4.68 -6.88 24.27
N LEU A 100 -4.12 -8.06 23.97
CA LEU A 100 -4.59 -9.32 24.54
C LEU A 100 -4.41 -9.35 26.06
N ASN A 101 -3.25 -8.89 26.56
CA ASN A 101 -2.98 -8.83 27.98
C ASN A 101 -3.94 -7.87 28.71
N ALA A 102 -4.24 -6.71 28.12
CA ALA A 102 -5.23 -5.78 28.69
C ALA A 102 -6.64 -6.40 28.75
N LYS A 103 -7.05 -7.13 27.70
CA LYS A 103 -8.33 -7.86 27.69
C LYS A 103 -8.38 -8.93 28.76
N TYR A 104 -7.28 -9.65 28.96
CA TYR A 104 -7.16 -10.67 29.99
C TYR A 104 -7.37 -10.07 31.39
N TYR A 105 -6.69 -8.97 31.72
CA TYR A 105 -6.87 -8.30 33.02
C TYR A 105 -8.30 -7.79 33.25
N LEU A 106 -8.92 -7.18 32.24
CA LEU A 106 -10.32 -6.72 32.35
C LEU A 106 -11.29 -7.89 32.53
N LEU A 107 -11.03 -9.03 31.89
CA LEU A 107 -11.85 -10.23 32.06
C LEU A 107 -11.68 -10.81 33.47
N GLN A 108 -10.45 -10.82 33.98
CA GLN A 108 -10.13 -11.28 35.33
C GLN A 108 -10.79 -10.40 36.40
N GLU A 109 -10.77 -9.08 36.23
CA GLU A 109 -11.45 -8.13 37.12
C GLU A 109 -12.97 -8.36 37.12
N LYS A 110 -13.60 -8.44 35.94
CA LYS A 110 -15.03 -8.73 35.82
C LYS A 110 -15.43 -10.07 36.44
N TYR A 111 -14.58 -11.08 36.31
CA TYR A 111 -14.82 -12.38 36.91
C TYR A 111 -14.79 -12.28 38.44
N ASN A 112 -13.79 -11.61 39.00
CA ASN A 112 -13.68 -11.38 40.44
C ASN A 112 -14.89 -10.60 40.97
N ASP A 113 -15.29 -9.51 40.31
CA ASP A 113 -16.48 -8.73 40.69
C ASP A 113 -17.74 -9.59 40.66
N SER A 114 -17.91 -10.40 39.62
CA SER A 114 -19.05 -11.31 39.49
C SER A 114 -19.07 -12.33 40.63
N THR A 115 -17.92 -12.89 41.01
CA THR A 115 -17.83 -13.82 42.14
C THR A 115 -18.16 -13.15 43.47
N THR A 116 -17.71 -11.91 43.68
CA THR A 116 -18.02 -11.13 44.89
C THR A 116 -19.52 -10.87 45.00
N ILE A 117 -20.15 -10.39 43.92
CA ILE A 117 -21.61 -10.15 43.88
C ILE A 117 -22.39 -11.45 44.13
N LEU A 118 -21.93 -12.57 43.58
CA LEU A 118 -22.57 -13.87 43.79
C LEU A 118 -22.48 -14.29 45.27
N ASN A 119 -21.31 -14.11 45.89
CA ASN A 119 -21.09 -14.42 47.30
C ASN A 119 -21.96 -13.56 48.21
N GLU A 120 -22.06 -12.25 47.95
CA GLU A 120 -22.94 -11.34 48.70
C GLU A 120 -24.42 -11.76 48.61
N LYS A 121 -24.87 -12.16 47.41
CA LYS A 121 -26.23 -12.69 47.22
C LYS A 121 -26.46 -13.99 47.99
N ILE A 122 -25.51 -14.92 47.93
CA ILE A 122 -25.58 -16.19 48.67
C ILE A 122 -25.67 -15.92 50.19
N GLU A 123 -24.86 -15.00 50.70
CA GLU A 123 -24.85 -14.63 52.11
C GLU A 123 -26.18 -14.00 52.54
N THR A 124 -26.71 -13.08 51.73
CA THR A 124 -28.02 -12.44 51.97
C THR A 124 -29.15 -13.48 52.04
N ILE A 125 -29.20 -14.42 51.10
CA ILE A 125 -30.19 -15.50 51.08
C ILE A 125 -30.05 -16.39 52.31
N SER A 126 -28.81 -16.74 52.70
CA SER A 126 -28.54 -17.56 53.88
C SER A 126 -29.04 -16.89 55.17
N GLN A 127 -28.83 -15.58 55.33
CA GLN A 127 -29.33 -14.83 56.47
C GLN A 127 -30.87 -14.76 56.50
N GLN A 128 -31.52 -14.55 55.35
CA GLN A 128 -32.99 -14.57 55.24
C GLN A 128 -33.60 -15.93 55.59
N LEU A 129 -32.95 -17.04 55.20
CA LEU A 129 -33.40 -18.38 55.55
C LEU A 129 -33.26 -18.65 57.06
N LYS A 130 -32.15 -18.22 57.67
CA LYS A 130 -31.93 -18.35 59.12
C LYS A 130 -32.99 -17.59 59.92
N THR A 131 -33.29 -16.35 59.53
CA THR A 131 -34.29 -15.50 60.20
C THR A 131 -35.72 -16.04 60.02
N LYS A 132 -36.10 -16.50 58.82
CA LYS A 132 -37.39 -17.18 58.60
C LYS A 132 -37.55 -18.42 59.48
N LYS A 133 -36.51 -19.27 59.56
CA LYS A 133 -36.50 -20.50 60.37
C LYS A 133 -36.59 -20.23 61.87
N ALA A 134 -36.10 -19.08 62.33
CA ALA A 134 -36.24 -18.62 63.71
C ALA A 134 -37.65 -18.06 64.01
N SER A 135 -38.30 -17.38 63.04
CA SER A 135 -39.65 -16.83 63.22
C SER A 135 -40.75 -17.89 63.19
N GLY A 136 -40.59 -18.98 62.43
CA GLY A 136 -41.56 -20.08 62.34
C GLY A 136 -41.51 -21.10 63.48
N LYS A 137 -40.72 -20.84 64.54
CA LYS A 137 -40.62 -21.67 65.75
C LYS A 137 -41.36 -21.08 66.96
N LYS A 138 -42.09 -19.97 66.78
CA LYS A 138 -42.96 -19.37 67.80
C LYS A 138 -44.41 -19.77 67.58
#